data_AF-A0A2R6NJA7-F1
#
_entry.id   AF-A0A2R6NJA7-F1
#
_cell.length_a   1.000
_cell.length_b   1.000
_cell.length_c   1.000
_cell.angle_alpha   90.00
_cell.angle_beta   90.00
_cell.angle_gamma   90.00
#
_symmetry.space_group_name_H-M   'P 1'
#
loop_
_entity.id
_entity.type
_entity.pdbx_description
1 polymer ?
#
loop_
_entity_poly.entity_id
_entity_poly.type
_entity_poly.pdbx_seq_one_letter_code
_entity_poly.pdbx_strand_id
1 'polypeptide(L)'
;MPNRYQLAFLASFVGVLSTLFLLSTFIKAKLRDAGYDISELILIGLPKDTTAEAARSPYSPFSKATMFTQLLALIVAALTSAVIYYKFGRTRKPVLDSSKWQEFPLKQKIVISPNTAIYRFALPHPQDVLGLPIGQHISVSAEIGGKDIMRSYTPTSSDDDLGHFDLLIKAYEKGNISRYISLLKIGDKVRVKGPKGQFTYSPILSRELGMIAGGTGITPMLQIIRAALKNPQDRTKISLIYANVNSDDILLKKELDLLAQNHGNRFRVYYVLNNPPEGWTGGVGFVSKEQIETHLPPSSNDIKILMCGPPPMMAAMKKHLDELNYTAPRTVSKLVDQVFLF
;
A
#
# COMPACT_ATOMS: atom_id res chain seq x y z
N MET A 1 -15.42 -12.78 10.29
CA MET A 1 -15.61 -13.67 9.12
C MET A 1 -14.28 -13.79 8.39
N PRO A 2 -13.87 -14.99 7.93
CA PRO A 2 -12.60 -15.15 7.23
C PRO A 2 -12.60 -14.34 5.93
N ASN A 3 -11.51 -13.63 5.64
CA ASN A 3 -11.38 -12.92 4.36
C ASN A 3 -11.09 -13.90 3.22
N ARG A 4 -11.22 -13.45 1.96
CA ARG A 4 -11.01 -14.29 0.77
C ARG A 4 -9.64 -14.99 0.73
N TYR A 5 -8.60 -14.39 1.30
CA TYR A 5 -7.26 -14.96 1.36
C TYR A 5 -7.16 -16.06 2.42
N GLN A 6 -7.90 -15.94 3.53
CA GLN A 6 -8.00 -16.97 4.57
C GLN A 6 -8.77 -18.20 4.07
N LEU A 7 -9.85 -17.98 3.30
CA LEU A 7 -10.58 -19.05 2.62
C LEU A 7 -9.70 -19.75 1.57
N ALA A 8 -8.96 -18.98 0.77
CA ALA A 8 -8.02 -19.53 -0.21
C ALA A 8 -6.88 -20.33 0.44
N PHE A 9 -6.33 -19.85 1.56
CA PHE A 9 -5.31 -20.58 2.31
C PHE A 9 -5.87 -21.89 2.87
N LEU A 10 -7.02 -21.87 3.53
CA LEU A 10 -7.66 -23.07 4.06
C LEU A 10 -7.98 -24.09 2.95
N ALA A 11 -8.52 -23.62 1.82
CA ALA A 11 -8.81 -24.46 0.66
C ALA A 11 -7.53 -25.06 0.07
N SER A 12 -6.44 -24.28 -0.03
CA SER A 12 -5.15 -24.77 -0.52
C SER A 12 -4.54 -25.81 0.41
N PHE A 13 -4.64 -25.62 1.73
CA PHE A 13 -4.15 -26.55 2.73
C PHE A 13 -4.91 -27.88 2.69
N VAL A 14 -6.25 -27.84 2.66
CA VAL A 14 -7.10 -29.03 2.52
C VAL A 14 -6.86 -29.73 1.18
N GLY A 15 -6.67 -28.96 0.11
CA GLY A 15 -6.34 -29.46 -1.22
C GLY A 15 -5.03 -30.25 -1.22
N VAL A 16 -3.94 -29.64 -0.76
CA VAL A 16 -2.60 -30.27 -0.70
C VAL A 16 -2.63 -31.54 0.16
N LEU A 17 -3.28 -31.50 1.32
CA LEU A 17 -3.37 -32.66 2.21
C LEU A 17 -4.17 -33.82 1.57
N SER A 18 -5.27 -33.49 0.88
CA SER A 18 -6.08 -34.47 0.14
C SER A 18 -5.30 -35.05 -1.03
N THR A 19 -4.57 -34.23 -1.79
CA THR A 19 -3.73 -34.70 -2.91
C THR A 19 -2.60 -35.60 -2.42
N LEU A 20 -1.91 -35.25 -1.33
CA LEU A 20 -0.86 -36.09 -0.72
C LEU A 20 -1.42 -37.44 -0.27
N PHE A 21 -2.60 -37.43 0.36
CA PHE A 21 -3.26 -38.67 0.80
C PHE A 21 -3.63 -39.56 -0.40
N LEU A 22 -4.28 -38.98 -1.42
CA LEU A 22 -4.68 -39.69 -2.63
C LEU A 22 -3.48 -40.23 -3.41
N LEU A 23 -2.43 -39.42 -3.56
CA LEU A 23 -1.20 -39.82 -4.23
C LEU A 23 -0.48 -40.94 -3.47
N SER A 24 -0.40 -40.86 -2.14
CA SER A 24 0.12 -41.93 -1.30
C SER A 24 -0.69 -43.22 -1.49
N THR A 25 -2.02 -43.16 -1.46
CA THR A 25 -2.85 -44.35 -1.68
C THR A 25 -2.71 -44.92 -3.09
N PHE A 26 -2.58 -44.06 -4.10
CA PHE A 26 -2.42 -44.47 -5.50
C PHE A 26 -1.06 -45.13 -5.74
N ILE A 27 0.03 -44.54 -5.25
CA ILE A 27 1.39 -45.11 -5.34
C ILE A 27 1.42 -46.45 -4.61
N LYS A 28 0.81 -46.55 -3.42
CA LYS A 28 0.72 -47.82 -2.68
C LYS A 28 -0.02 -48.90 -3.46
N ALA A 29 -1.13 -48.55 -4.11
CA ALA A 29 -1.87 -49.48 -4.96
C ALA A 29 -1.05 -49.93 -6.17
N LYS A 30 -0.39 -49.00 -6.88
CA LYS A 30 0.45 -49.31 -8.04
C LYS A 30 1.67 -50.16 -7.72
N LEU A 31 2.33 -49.90 -6.58
CA LEU A 31 3.45 -50.73 -6.12
C LEU A 31 2.99 -52.16 -5.80
N ARG A 32 1.82 -52.30 -5.16
CA ARG A 32 1.21 -53.60 -4.90
C ARG A 32 0.87 -54.37 -6.18
N ASP A 33 0.25 -53.71 -7.17
CA ASP A 33 -0.06 -54.33 -8.47
C ASP A 33 1.18 -54.80 -9.21
N ALA A 34 2.31 -54.10 -9.03
CA ALA A 34 3.60 -54.46 -9.58
C ALA A 34 4.36 -55.52 -8.74
N GLY A 35 3.74 -56.09 -7.71
CA GLY A 35 4.32 -57.14 -6.86
C GLY A 35 5.29 -56.63 -5.80
N TYR A 36 5.41 -55.32 -5.59
CA TYR A 36 6.25 -54.73 -4.57
C TYR A 36 5.44 -54.49 -3.29
N ASP A 37 5.75 -55.24 -2.22
CA ASP A 37 5.31 -54.88 -0.88
C ASP A 37 6.29 -53.87 -0.28
N ILE A 38 5.78 -52.69 0.04
CA ILE A 38 6.56 -51.58 0.60
C ILE A 38 7.11 -51.93 1.99
N SER A 39 6.49 -52.91 2.66
CA SER A 39 6.96 -53.51 3.92
C SER A 39 8.26 -54.30 3.74
N GLU A 40 8.50 -54.83 2.54
CA GLU A 40 9.69 -55.62 2.18
C GLU A 40 10.78 -54.80 1.48
N LEU A 41 10.49 -53.56 1.06
CA LEU A 41 11.48 -52.70 0.41
C LEU A 41 12.68 -52.32 1.32
N ILE A 42 12.55 -52.48 2.64
CA ILE A 42 13.64 -52.32 3.62
C ILE A 42 14.60 -53.53 3.60
N LEU A 43 14.23 -54.65 2.97
CA LEU A 43 14.98 -55.90 2.96
C LEU A 43 15.73 -56.19 1.64
N ILE A 44 15.82 -55.22 0.71
CA ILE A 44 16.60 -55.38 -0.52
C ILE A 44 18.10 -55.46 -0.15
N GLY A 45 18.62 -56.69 -0.02
CA GLY A 45 20.03 -56.96 0.30
C GLY A 45 20.28 -58.08 1.31
N LEU A 46 19.25 -58.71 1.89
CA LEU A 46 19.42 -59.84 2.82
C LEU A 46 18.98 -61.18 2.18
N PRO A 47 19.68 -62.30 2.48
CA PRO A 47 19.40 -63.59 1.86
C PRO A 47 18.01 -64.10 2.23
N LYS A 48 17.27 -64.61 1.24
CA LYS A 48 15.97 -65.24 1.43
C LYS A 48 16.17 -66.67 1.91
N ASP A 49 16.05 -66.91 3.22
CA ASP A 49 15.93 -68.26 3.76
C ASP A 49 14.54 -68.82 3.43
N THR A 50 14.52 -69.81 2.55
CA THR A 50 13.36 -70.66 2.23
C THR A 50 13.07 -71.59 3.40
N THR A 51 12.37 -71.12 4.43
CA THR A 51 11.59 -71.95 5.37
C THR A 51 10.70 -71.06 6.25
N ALA A 52 9.77 -70.31 5.64
CA ALA A 52 8.71 -69.64 6.40
C ALA A 52 7.49 -69.33 5.51
N GLU A 53 6.98 -70.34 4.80
CA GLU A 53 5.75 -70.21 4.00
C GLU A 53 4.47 -70.52 4.80
N ALA A 54 4.50 -70.39 6.13
CA ALA A 54 3.36 -70.74 6.97
C ALA A 54 3.15 -69.75 8.13
N ALA A 55 2.79 -68.49 7.81
CA ALA A 55 2.05 -67.61 8.72
C ALA A 55 1.53 -66.37 7.98
N ARG A 56 0.57 -66.54 7.06
CA ARG A 56 -0.27 -65.41 6.65
C ARG A 56 -1.23 -65.09 7.82
N SER A 57 -0.93 -64.03 8.57
CA SER A 57 -1.86 -63.42 9.52
C SER A 57 -2.49 -62.16 8.89
N PRO A 58 -3.82 -61.96 9.00
CA PRO A 58 -4.51 -60.85 8.36
C PRO A 58 -4.28 -59.55 9.13
N TYR A 59 -4.02 -58.46 8.41
CA TYR A 59 -4.29 -57.07 8.80
C TYR A 59 -4.02 -56.68 10.27
N SER A 60 -2.86 -56.07 10.53
CA SER A 60 -2.70 -55.14 11.66
C SER A 60 -3.23 -53.76 11.23
N PRO A 61 -4.34 -53.25 11.76
CA PRO A 61 -4.78 -51.89 11.48
C PRO A 61 -3.84 -50.94 12.23
N PHE A 62 -3.18 -50.04 11.51
CA PHE A 62 -2.50 -48.86 12.07
C PHE A 62 -1.56 -49.12 13.27
N SER A 63 -0.25 -49.22 13.02
CA SER A 63 0.72 -49.23 14.12
C SER A 63 0.58 -47.95 14.98
N LYS A 64 0.64 -48.11 16.31
CA LYS A 64 0.59 -46.98 17.27
C LYS A 64 1.61 -45.87 16.94
N ALA A 65 2.75 -46.25 16.35
CA ALA A 65 3.77 -45.33 15.87
C ALA A 65 3.27 -44.42 14.73
N THR A 66 2.49 -44.96 13.78
CA THR A 66 1.88 -44.18 12.69
C THR A 66 0.79 -43.23 13.21
N MET A 67 0.02 -43.66 14.21
CA MET A 67 -0.96 -42.79 14.90
C MET A 67 -0.27 -41.64 15.64
N PHE A 68 0.84 -41.91 16.33
CA PHE A 68 1.58 -40.90 17.08
C PHE A 68 2.24 -39.85 16.17
N THR A 69 2.83 -40.26 15.04
CA THR A 69 3.43 -39.32 14.08
C THR A 69 2.39 -38.45 13.38
N GLN A 70 1.22 -39.02 13.02
CA GLN A 70 0.11 -38.24 12.45
C GLN A 70 -0.48 -37.25 13.46
N LEU A 71 -0.63 -37.66 14.72
CA LEU A 71 -1.12 -36.78 15.79
C LEU A 71 -0.12 -35.63 16.06
N LEU A 72 1.18 -35.93 16.09
CA LEU A 72 2.21 -34.91 16.25
C LEU A 72 2.22 -33.91 15.09
N ALA A 73 2.10 -34.41 13.84
CA ALA A 73 2.02 -33.56 12.66
C ALA A 73 0.79 -32.65 12.67
N LEU A 74 -0.37 -33.15 13.11
CA LEU A 74 -1.60 -32.35 13.27
C LEU A 74 -1.45 -31.29 14.36
N ILE A 75 -0.82 -31.63 15.48
CA ILE A 75 -0.55 -30.67 16.56
C ILE A 75 0.39 -29.57 16.06
N VAL A 76 1.47 -29.91 15.36
CA VAL A 76 2.39 -28.92 14.77
C VAL A 76 1.70 -28.05 13.74
N ALA A 77 0.86 -28.63 12.87
CA ALA A 77 0.08 -27.88 11.88
C ALA A 77 -0.93 -26.92 12.54
N ALA A 78 -1.59 -27.36 13.61
CA ALA A 78 -2.55 -26.55 14.36
C ALA A 78 -1.84 -25.41 15.11
N LEU A 79 -0.71 -25.69 15.76
CA LEU A 79 0.09 -24.69 16.47
C LEU A 79 0.68 -23.66 15.51
N THR A 80 1.25 -24.10 14.37
CA THR A 80 1.78 -23.19 13.35
C THR A 80 0.67 -22.34 12.72
N SER A 81 -0.49 -22.94 12.43
CA SER A 81 -1.67 -22.21 11.93
C SER A 81 -2.21 -21.22 12.96
N ALA A 82 -2.24 -21.57 14.24
CA ALA A 82 -2.65 -20.67 15.32
C ALA A 82 -1.65 -19.52 15.48
N VAL A 83 -0.34 -19.78 15.41
CA VAL A 83 0.71 -18.75 15.43
C VAL A 83 0.59 -17.84 14.22
N ILE A 84 0.36 -18.40 13.02
CA ILE A 84 0.13 -17.62 11.80
C ILE A 84 -1.15 -16.79 11.93
N TYR A 85 -2.24 -17.35 12.46
CA TYR A 85 -3.48 -16.63 12.69
C TYR A 85 -3.32 -15.51 13.75
N TYR A 86 -2.56 -15.74 14.82
CA TYR A 86 -2.36 -14.73 15.86
C TYR A 86 -1.41 -13.61 15.40
N LYS A 87 -0.37 -13.96 14.62
CA LYS A 87 0.59 -12.98 14.07
C LYS A 87 0.07 -12.24 12.83
N PHE A 88 -0.66 -12.92 11.94
CA PHE A 88 -1.06 -12.41 10.63
C PHE A 88 -2.58 -12.31 10.43
N GLY A 89 -3.39 -12.89 11.31
CA GLY A 89 -4.86 -12.94 11.20
C GLY A 89 -5.62 -11.85 11.98
N ARG A 90 -4.95 -11.05 12.83
CA ARG A 90 -5.57 -9.85 13.41
C ARG A 90 -5.73 -8.78 12.33
N THR A 91 -6.92 -8.69 11.75
CA THR A 91 -7.32 -7.52 10.96
C THR A 91 -7.30 -6.31 11.89
N ARG A 92 -6.33 -5.42 11.69
CA ARG A 92 -6.19 -4.18 12.47
C ARG A 92 -7.45 -3.34 12.25
N LYS A 93 -8.07 -2.87 13.33
CA LYS A 93 -9.30 -2.09 13.24
C LYS A 93 -8.93 -0.69 12.71
N PRO A 94 -9.49 -0.23 11.58
CA PRO A 94 -9.27 1.13 11.11
C PRO A 94 -9.87 2.12 12.11
N VAL A 95 -9.12 3.19 12.42
CA VAL A 95 -9.54 4.20 13.39
C VAL A 95 -10.49 5.24 12.79
N LEU A 96 -10.31 5.56 11.51
CA LEU A 96 -11.07 6.59 10.81
C LEU A 96 -12.58 6.24 10.70
N ASP A 97 -13.43 7.21 11.04
CA ASP A 97 -14.88 7.18 10.82
C ASP A 97 -15.30 8.26 9.79
N SER A 98 -15.93 7.83 8.68
CA SER A 98 -16.26 8.73 7.57
C SER A 98 -17.44 9.66 7.88
N SER A 99 -18.21 9.34 8.93
CA SER A 99 -19.42 10.04 9.34
C SER A 99 -19.18 10.94 10.55
N LYS A 100 -18.24 10.58 11.44
CA LYS A 100 -18.01 11.27 12.71
C LYS A 100 -16.69 12.02 12.73
N TRP A 101 -16.70 13.16 13.42
CA TRP A 101 -15.47 13.86 13.77
C TRP A 101 -14.84 13.19 14.99
N GLN A 102 -13.54 12.98 14.92
CA GLN A 102 -12.71 12.39 15.97
C GLN A 102 -11.57 13.35 16.30
N GLU A 103 -11.09 13.33 17.54
CA GLU A 103 -10.00 14.19 17.97
C GLU A 103 -8.74 13.37 18.24
N PHE A 104 -7.61 13.87 17.73
CA PHE A 104 -6.31 13.21 17.88
C PHE A 104 -5.29 14.17 18.48
N PRO A 105 -4.61 13.82 19.59
CA PRO A 105 -3.65 14.70 20.23
C PRO A 105 -2.35 14.77 19.44
N LEU A 106 -1.77 15.96 19.33
CA LEU A 106 -0.45 16.20 18.78
C LEU A 106 0.59 15.59 19.72
N LYS A 107 1.27 14.55 19.27
CA LYS A 107 2.31 13.85 20.02
C LYS A 107 3.70 14.43 19.76
N GLN A 108 3.96 14.88 18.54
CA GLN A 108 5.28 15.39 18.14
C GLN A 108 5.15 16.39 16.98
N LYS A 109 6.00 17.42 17.00
CA LYS A 109 6.19 18.36 15.89
C LYS A 109 7.64 18.29 15.43
N ILE A 110 7.87 17.95 14.18
CA ILE A 110 9.21 17.81 13.58
C ILE A 110 9.37 18.94 12.56
N VAL A 111 10.19 19.94 12.89
CA VAL A 111 10.43 21.09 12.02
C VAL A 111 11.32 20.67 10.85
N ILE A 112 10.86 20.92 9.62
CA ILE A 112 11.59 20.60 8.39
C ILE A 112 12.21 21.87 7.79
N SER A 113 11.46 22.97 7.80
CA SER A 113 11.89 24.30 7.36
C SER A 113 11.14 25.39 8.14
N PRO A 114 11.47 26.69 8.01
CA PRO A 114 10.80 27.75 8.77
C PRO A 114 9.27 27.77 8.66
N ASN A 115 8.73 27.34 7.52
CA ASN A 115 7.28 27.30 7.29
C ASN A 115 6.74 25.87 7.12
N THR A 116 7.53 24.81 7.30
CA THR A 116 7.08 23.43 7.08
C THR A 116 7.47 22.52 8.24
N ALA A 117 6.51 21.74 8.72
CA ALA A 117 6.74 20.72 9.74
C ALA A 117 5.88 19.47 9.51
N ILE A 118 6.34 18.36 10.06
CA ILE A 118 5.52 17.16 10.23
C ILE A 118 4.86 17.23 11.61
N TYR A 119 3.54 17.10 11.63
CA TYR A 119 2.71 17.05 12.83
C TYR A 119 2.25 15.61 13.02
N ARG A 120 2.75 14.97 14.06
CA ARG A 120 2.47 13.58 14.40
C ARG A 120 1.37 13.52 15.43
N PHE A 121 0.22 12.96 15.06
CA PHE A 121 -0.93 12.82 15.93
C PHE A 121 -1.06 11.38 16.41
N ALA A 122 -1.32 11.18 17.69
CA ALA A 122 -1.48 9.83 18.25
C ALA A 122 -2.85 9.24 17.90
N LEU A 123 -2.87 7.95 17.54
CA LEU A 123 -4.08 7.15 17.48
C LEU A 123 -4.48 6.66 18.89
N PRO A 124 -5.72 6.17 19.11
CA PRO A 124 -6.20 5.75 20.42
C PRO A 124 -5.32 4.69 21.08
N HIS A 125 -4.82 3.72 20.31
CA HIS A 125 -3.92 2.69 20.81
C HIS A 125 -2.61 2.58 20.00
N PRO A 126 -1.49 2.17 20.62
CA PRO A 126 -0.19 2.06 19.95
C PRO A 126 -0.13 1.07 18.77
N GLN A 127 -1.09 0.14 18.68
CA GLN A 127 -1.17 -0.88 17.63
C GLN A 127 -2.24 -0.56 16.57
N ASP A 128 -2.94 0.56 16.73
CA ASP A 128 -3.94 1.00 15.76
C ASP A 128 -3.26 1.45 14.47
N VAL A 129 -4.02 1.36 13.38
CA VAL A 129 -3.68 1.97 12.09
C VAL A 129 -4.73 3.03 11.77
N LEU A 130 -4.34 4.06 11.03
CA LEU A 130 -5.30 5.09 10.63
C LEU A 130 -6.43 4.49 9.80
N GLY A 131 -6.09 3.57 8.88
CA GLY A 131 -7.06 2.88 8.03
C GLY A 131 -7.53 3.74 6.87
N LEU A 132 -6.60 4.49 6.25
CA LEU A 132 -6.89 5.38 5.12
C LEU A 132 -6.62 4.63 3.80
N PRO A 133 -7.65 4.36 2.97
CA PRO A 133 -7.44 3.76 1.66
C PRO A 133 -6.49 4.59 0.78
N ILE A 134 -5.63 3.92 0.01
CA ILE A 134 -4.66 4.59 -0.86
C ILE A 134 -5.40 5.38 -1.94
N GLY A 135 -5.11 6.69 -2.04
CA GLY A 135 -5.83 7.64 -2.88
C GLY A 135 -6.82 8.53 -2.14
N GLN A 136 -7.15 8.19 -0.90
CA GLN A 136 -8.07 8.98 -0.08
C GLN A 136 -7.30 9.90 0.87
N HIS A 137 -8.02 10.88 1.41
CA HIS A 137 -7.51 11.88 2.34
C HIS A 137 -8.41 11.99 3.58
N ILE A 138 -7.97 12.76 4.56
CA ILE A 138 -8.78 13.14 5.73
C ILE A 138 -9.21 14.60 5.63
N SER A 139 -10.36 14.93 6.20
CA SER A 139 -10.75 16.31 6.47
C SER A 139 -10.29 16.70 7.86
N VAL A 140 -9.61 17.84 7.97
CA VAL A 140 -9.25 18.47 9.24
C VAL A 140 -10.10 19.72 9.41
N SER A 141 -10.69 19.92 10.59
CA SER A 141 -11.43 21.15 10.91
C SER A 141 -10.94 21.84 12.17
N ALA A 142 -11.20 23.14 12.23
CA ALA A 142 -11.01 23.99 13.39
C ALA A 142 -12.00 25.14 13.37
N GLU A 143 -12.42 25.57 14.55
CA GLU A 143 -13.21 26.79 14.70
C GLU A 143 -12.28 28.01 14.68
N ILE A 144 -12.48 28.89 13.69
CA ILE A 144 -11.65 30.08 13.48
C ILE A 144 -12.61 31.26 13.28
N GLY A 145 -12.63 32.19 14.24
CA GLY A 145 -13.52 33.35 14.21
C GLY A 145 -15.00 32.98 14.21
N GLY A 146 -15.40 31.99 15.03
CA GLY A 146 -16.79 31.51 15.15
C GLY A 146 -17.29 30.71 13.95
N LYS A 147 -16.41 30.32 13.01
CA LYS A 147 -16.74 29.49 11.85
C LYS A 147 -15.95 28.19 11.87
N ASP A 148 -16.61 27.06 11.65
CA ASP A 148 -15.94 25.77 11.45
C ASP A 148 -15.35 25.73 10.02
N ILE A 149 -14.03 25.86 9.94
CA ILE A 149 -13.29 25.83 8.68
C ILE A 149 -12.71 24.42 8.53
N MET A 150 -12.81 23.85 7.33
CA MET A 150 -12.22 22.54 7.03
C MET A 150 -11.30 22.55 5.82
N ARG A 151 -10.26 21.72 5.85
CA ARG A 151 -9.33 21.50 4.74
C ARG A 151 -8.96 20.03 4.61
N SER A 152 -8.65 19.59 3.40
CA SER A 152 -8.19 18.23 3.12
C SER A 152 -6.70 18.10 3.34
N TYR A 153 -6.28 16.98 3.94
CA TYR A 153 -4.88 16.60 4.10
C TYR A 153 -4.71 15.12 3.78
N THR A 154 -3.70 14.77 3.00
CA THR A 154 -3.26 13.39 2.86
C THR A 154 -2.08 13.16 3.81
N PRO A 155 -2.22 12.27 4.81
CA PRO A 155 -1.12 11.88 5.68
C PRO A 155 0.08 11.35 4.91
N THR A 156 1.27 11.67 5.40
CA THR A 156 2.54 11.13 4.89
C THR A 156 2.97 9.86 5.64
N SER A 157 2.19 9.37 6.59
CA SER A 157 2.32 8.02 7.16
C SER A 157 1.44 7.02 6.40
N SER A 158 1.70 5.71 6.56
CA SER A 158 0.86 4.63 6.01
C SER A 158 0.27 3.76 7.14
N ASP A 159 -0.52 2.75 6.77
CA ASP A 159 -1.00 1.72 7.73
C ASP A 159 0.11 0.77 8.22
N ASP A 160 1.37 1.00 7.81
CA ASP A 160 2.54 0.39 8.43
C ASP A 160 2.99 1.14 9.69
N ASP A 161 2.65 2.43 9.78
CA ASP A 161 2.98 3.29 10.91
C ASP A 161 1.93 3.13 12.00
N LEU A 162 2.30 2.40 13.06
CA LEU A 162 1.37 2.06 14.13
C LEU A 162 1.24 3.19 15.15
N GLY A 163 0.03 3.36 15.66
CA GLY A 163 -0.28 4.23 16.80
C GLY A 163 -0.21 5.73 16.52
N HIS A 164 0.01 6.15 15.27
CA HIS A 164 0.04 7.57 14.91
C HIS A 164 -0.26 7.79 13.42
N PHE A 165 -0.48 9.05 13.06
CA PHE A 165 -0.41 9.51 11.67
C PHE A 165 0.31 10.85 11.57
N ASP A 166 0.97 11.08 10.43
CA ASP A 166 1.81 12.25 10.20
C ASP A 166 1.19 13.15 9.12
N LEU A 167 1.02 14.44 9.45
CA LEU A 167 0.64 15.47 8.48
C LEU A 167 1.84 16.38 8.19
N LEU A 168 2.34 16.34 6.96
CA LEU A 168 3.30 17.32 6.44
C LEU A 168 2.55 18.59 6.03
N ILE A 169 2.80 19.68 6.76
CA ILE A 169 2.04 20.93 6.59
C ILE A 169 2.99 22.10 6.39
N LYS A 170 2.80 22.81 5.27
CA LYS A 170 3.34 24.14 5.05
C LYS A 170 2.38 25.19 5.63
N ALA A 171 2.84 25.90 6.66
CA ALA A 171 2.12 26.99 7.29
C ALA A 171 2.20 28.23 6.39
N TYR A 172 1.05 28.86 6.15
CA TYR A 172 0.94 30.13 5.43
C TYR A 172 0.47 31.18 6.42
N GLU A 173 1.07 32.37 6.39
CA GLU A 173 0.73 33.45 7.33
C GLU A 173 -0.75 33.81 7.28
N LYS A 174 -1.31 33.91 6.06
CA LYS A 174 -2.74 34.13 5.79
C LYS A 174 -3.54 32.82 5.65
N GLY A 175 -2.95 31.68 6.01
CA GLY A 175 -3.62 30.38 5.97
C GLY A 175 -4.54 30.21 7.18
N ASN A 176 -5.69 29.56 6.98
CA ASN A 176 -6.60 29.24 8.08
C ASN A 176 -6.10 28.01 8.85
N ILE A 177 -6.41 26.81 8.37
CA ILE A 177 -6.10 25.55 9.07
C ILE A 177 -4.60 25.31 9.19
N SER A 178 -3.80 25.67 8.18
CA SER A 178 -2.34 25.49 8.26
C SER A 178 -1.68 26.34 9.35
N ARG A 179 -2.17 27.58 9.57
CA ARG A 179 -1.74 28.42 10.70
C ARG A 179 -2.28 27.92 12.03
N TYR A 180 -3.53 27.49 12.07
CA TYR A 180 -4.11 26.87 13.28
C TYR A 180 -3.25 25.69 13.76
N ILE A 181 -2.93 24.75 12.85
CA ILE A 181 -2.12 23.59 13.19
C ILE A 181 -0.69 23.99 13.60
N SER A 182 -0.12 25.03 13.00
CA SER A 182 1.25 25.45 13.33
C SER A 182 1.41 26.00 14.74
N LEU A 183 0.31 26.49 15.33
CA LEU A 183 0.23 27.03 16.68
C LEU A 183 -0.11 25.98 17.75
N LEU A 184 -0.47 24.76 17.36
CA LEU A 184 -0.74 23.67 18.31
C LEU A 184 0.50 23.33 19.13
N LYS A 185 0.29 23.11 20.42
CA LYS A 185 1.26 22.59 21.38
C LYS A 185 1.10 21.07 21.49
N ILE A 186 2.14 20.41 21.98
CA ILE A 186 2.07 18.97 22.27
C ILE A 186 0.96 18.73 23.30
N GLY A 187 0.09 17.76 23.02
CA GLY A 187 -1.12 17.46 23.79
C GLY A 187 -2.40 18.09 23.22
N ASP A 188 -2.30 19.20 22.48
CA ASP A 188 -3.47 19.80 21.83
C ASP A 188 -4.02 18.86 20.76
N LYS A 189 -5.32 18.93 20.50
CA LYS A 189 -5.98 18.00 19.58
C LYS A 189 -6.33 18.64 18.25
N VAL A 190 -6.30 17.81 17.21
CA VAL A 190 -6.83 18.13 15.89
C VAL A 190 -8.14 17.36 15.66
N ARG A 191 -9.14 18.04 15.07
CA ARG A 191 -10.43 17.43 14.72
C ARG A 191 -10.38 16.89 13.29
N VAL A 192 -10.62 15.60 13.13
CA VAL A 192 -10.42 14.84 11.89
C VAL A 192 -11.67 14.03 11.56
N LYS A 193 -12.02 13.93 10.28
CA LYS A 193 -13.05 13.04 9.75
C LYS A 193 -12.55 12.40 8.46
N GLY A 194 -12.76 11.11 8.29
CA GLY A 194 -12.27 10.39 7.11
C GLY A 194 -12.61 8.91 7.13
N PRO A 195 -12.33 8.18 6.05
CA PRO A 195 -11.67 8.69 4.86
C PRO A 195 -12.61 9.49 3.94
N LYS A 196 -12.03 10.31 3.05
CA LYS A 196 -12.70 11.15 2.06
C LYS A 196 -11.99 11.07 0.70
N GLY A 197 -12.72 11.41 -0.36
CA GLY A 197 -12.23 11.37 -1.73
C GLY A 197 -12.75 10.15 -2.50
N GLN A 198 -12.79 10.28 -3.83
CA GLN A 198 -13.31 9.25 -4.73
C GLN A 198 -12.22 8.36 -5.35
N PHE A 199 -10.94 8.75 -5.19
CA PHE A 199 -9.85 7.94 -5.73
C PHE A 199 -9.59 6.74 -4.83
N THR A 200 -9.34 5.58 -5.44
CA THR A 200 -8.84 4.41 -4.73
C THR A 200 -7.88 3.70 -5.67
N TYR A 201 -6.63 3.57 -5.23
CA TYR A 201 -5.58 2.94 -6.02
C TYR A 201 -5.67 1.41 -5.94
N SER A 202 -5.39 0.76 -7.06
CA SER A 202 -5.10 -0.68 -7.12
C SER A 202 -4.11 -0.95 -8.25
N PRO A 203 -3.35 -2.08 -8.19
CA PRO A 203 -2.36 -2.41 -9.21
C PRO A 203 -2.93 -2.56 -10.63
N ILE A 204 -4.24 -2.83 -10.75
CA ILE A 204 -4.94 -3.02 -12.03
C ILE A 204 -5.61 -1.74 -12.54
N LEU A 205 -5.48 -0.61 -11.81
CA LEU A 205 -6.16 0.63 -12.15
C LEU A 205 -5.70 1.20 -13.49
N SER A 206 -4.40 1.14 -13.77
CA SER A 206 -3.79 1.71 -14.96
C SER A 206 -2.39 1.14 -15.17
N ARG A 207 -1.97 1.06 -16.44
CA ARG A 207 -0.62 0.65 -16.81
C ARG A 207 0.41 1.71 -16.42
N GLU A 208 0.11 2.98 -16.64
CA GLU A 208 1.00 4.10 -16.29
C GLU A 208 0.23 5.27 -15.65
N LEU A 209 0.80 5.83 -14.58
CA LEU A 209 0.31 7.03 -13.93
C LEU A 209 1.23 8.21 -14.26
N GLY A 210 0.69 9.24 -14.90
CA GLY A 210 1.32 10.56 -14.91
C GLY A 210 0.84 11.36 -13.69
N MET A 211 1.74 12.04 -13.00
CA MET A 211 1.41 12.83 -11.81
C MET A 211 1.97 14.24 -12.00
N ILE A 212 1.16 15.26 -11.70
CA ILE A 212 1.59 16.66 -11.67
C ILE A 212 1.27 17.21 -10.28
N ALA A 213 2.31 17.51 -9.51
CA ALA A 213 2.19 18.03 -8.16
C ALA A 213 2.76 19.45 -8.04
N GLY A 214 2.13 20.29 -7.24
CA GLY A 214 2.63 21.61 -6.87
C GLY A 214 2.70 21.79 -5.36
N GLY A 215 3.87 22.12 -4.81
CA GLY A 215 4.03 22.38 -3.37
C GLY A 215 3.54 21.21 -2.50
N THR A 216 2.58 21.45 -1.62
CA THR A 216 1.99 20.41 -0.73
C THR A 216 1.14 19.37 -1.46
N GLY A 217 0.83 19.58 -2.75
CA GLY A 217 0.14 18.59 -3.58
C GLY A 217 0.94 17.32 -3.86
N ILE A 218 2.17 17.21 -3.33
CA ILE A 218 2.97 15.99 -3.38
C ILE A 218 2.42 14.87 -2.49
N THR A 219 1.70 15.16 -1.41
CA THR A 219 1.34 14.12 -0.43
C THR A 219 0.33 13.09 -0.95
N PRO A 220 -0.71 13.43 -1.74
CA PRO A 220 -1.53 12.42 -2.44
C PRO A 220 -0.71 11.57 -3.41
N MET A 221 0.25 12.17 -4.13
CA MET A 221 1.09 11.45 -5.09
C MET A 221 2.00 10.46 -4.38
N LEU A 222 2.68 10.89 -3.31
CA LEU A 222 3.57 10.06 -2.52
C LEU A 222 2.85 8.83 -1.94
N GLN A 223 1.62 9.01 -1.45
CA GLN A 223 0.81 7.91 -0.92
C GLN A 223 0.63 6.79 -1.96
N ILE A 224 0.34 7.15 -3.21
CA ILE A 224 0.19 6.22 -4.32
C ILE A 224 1.54 5.63 -4.75
N ILE A 225 2.57 6.48 -4.91
CA ILE A 225 3.92 6.07 -5.30
C ILE A 225 4.44 5.00 -4.34
N ARG A 226 4.38 5.24 -3.03
CA ARG A 226 4.84 4.28 -2.02
C ARG A 226 4.06 2.97 -2.08
N ALA A 227 2.73 3.03 -2.21
CA ALA A 227 1.89 1.84 -2.27
C ALA A 227 2.21 0.96 -3.50
N ALA A 228 2.33 1.58 -4.67
CA ALA A 228 2.66 0.91 -5.92
C ALA A 228 4.08 0.32 -5.87
N LEU A 229 5.06 1.10 -5.41
CA LEU A 229 6.46 0.67 -5.42
C LEU A 229 6.75 -0.41 -4.38
N LYS A 230 6.11 -0.36 -3.22
CA LYS A 230 6.24 -1.37 -2.16
C LYS A 230 5.69 -2.75 -2.59
N ASN A 231 4.67 -2.79 -3.44
CA ASN A 231 4.07 -4.05 -3.88
C ASN A 231 4.91 -4.70 -5.01
N PRO A 232 5.54 -5.87 -4.78
CA PRO A 232 6.37 -6.54 -5.79
C PRO A 232 5.58 -7.12 -6.96
N GLN A 233 4.26 -7.30 -6.80
CA GLN A 233 3.37 -7.75 -7.88
C GLN A 233 2.82 -6.61 -8.71
N ASP A 234 3.02 -5.37 -8.27
CA ASP A 234 2.59 -4.20 -9.01
C ASP A 234 3.51 -3.95 -10.21
N ARG A 235 2.91 -3.58 -11.34
CA ARG A 235 3.61 -3.31 -12.59
C ARG A 235 3.34 -1.89 -13.11
N THR A 236 2.55 -1.09 -12.40
CA THR A 236 2.27 0.30 -12.76
C THR A 236 3.58 1.09 -12.86
N LYS A 237 3.78 1.80 -13.96
CA LYS A 237 4.84 2.82 -14.09
C LYS A 237 4.31 4.17 -13.65
N ILE A 238 5.15 4.99 -13.04
CA ILE A 238 4.77 6.28 -12.49
C ILE A 238 5.77 7.34 -12.93
N SER A 239 5.28 8.40 -13.54
CA SER A 239 6.05 9.59 -13.88
C SER A 239 5.49 10.79 -13.12
N LEU A 240 6.34 11.51 -12.40
CA LEU A 240 5.96 12.68 -11.62
C LEU A 240 6.65 13.94 -12.17
N ILE A 241 5.87 14.96 -12.51
CA ILE A 241 6.36 16.34 -12.62
C ILE A 241 6.05 17.04 -11.29
N TYR A 242 7.08 17.53 -10.60
CA TYR A 242 6.92 18.20 -9.31
C TYR A 242 7.43 19.65 -9.35
N ALA A 243 6.49 20.59 -9.20
CA ALA A 243 6.73 22.02 -9.36
C ALA A 243 6.75 22.77 -8.02
N ASN A 244 7.77 23.61 -7.83
CA ASN A 244 7.96 24.45 -6.64
C ASN A 244 8.53 25.82 -7.03
N VAL A 245 8.51 26.77 -6.09
CA VAL A 245 9.07 28.11 -6.35
C VAL A 245 10.59 28.07 -6.29
N ASN A 246 11.16 27.69 -5.14
CA ASN A 246 12.61 27.59 -4.94
C ASN A 246 13.03 26.12 -4.69
N SER A 247 14.32 25.82 -4.80
CA SER A 247 14.85 24.48 -4.49
C SER A 247 14.51 23.99 -3.09
N ASP A 248 14.53 24.92 -2.12
CA ASP A 248 14.28 24.63 -0.71
C ASP A 248 12.80 24.36 -0.41
N ASP A 249 11.92 24.69 -1.36
CA ASP A 249 10.49 24.39 -1.27
C ASP A 249 10.15 22.95 -1.70
N ILE A 250 11.11 22.18 -2.24
CA ILE A 250 10.87 20.80 -2.71
C ILE A 250 10.73 19.88 -1.51
N LEU A 251 9.48 19.63 -1.12
CA LEU A 251 9.13 18.76 0.00
C LEU A 251 9.48 17.32 -0.34
N LEU A 252 10.08 16.61 0.62
CA LEU A 252 10.38 15.17 0.52
C LEU A 252 11.35 14.81 -0.64
N LYS A 253 12.15 15.77 -1.12
CA LYS A 253 13.08 15.57 -2.24
C LYS A 253 13.99 14.35 -2.07
N LYS A 254 14.65 14.22 -0.91
CA LYS A 254 15.56 13.10 -0.62
C LYS A 254 14.87 11.75 -0.74
N GLU A 255 13.62 11.67 -0.32
CA GLU A 255 12.85 10.44 -0.41
C GLU A 255 12.44 10.13 -1.85
N LEU A 256 11.95 11.13 -2.59
CA LEU A 256 11.59 10.96 -4.00
C LEU A 256 12.80 10.54 -4.84
N ASP A 257 13.96 11.14 -4.60
CA ASP A 257 15.21 10.78 -5.27
C ASP A 257 15.62 9.34 -4.96
N LEU A 258 15.50 8.91 -3.70
CA LEU A 258 15.81 7.53 -3.30
C LEU A 258 14.83 6.53 -3.92
N LEU A 259 13.53 6.85 -3.97
CA LEU A 259 12.53 6.01 -4.64
C LEU A 259 12.82 5.89 -6.14
N ALA A 260 13.20 6.99 -6.80
CA ALA A 260 13.55 7.00 -8.22
C ALA A 260 14.84 6.22 -8.48
N GLN A 261 15.83 6.31 -7.60
CA GLN A 261 17.07 5.54 -7.69
C GLN A 261 16.80 4.03 -7.53
N ASN A 262 16.03 3.63 -6.52
CA ASN A 262 15.76 2.22 -6.22
C ASN A 262 14.77 1.56 -7.19
N HIS A 263 13.96 2.35 -7.88
CA HIS A 263 12.89 1.87 -8.75
C HIS A 263 12.88 2.56 -10.13
N GLY A 264 14.04 2.90 -10.69
CA GLY A 264 14.13 3.71 -11.92
C GLY A 264 13.45 3.12 -13.18
N ASN A 265 13.14 1.82 -13.15
CA ASN A 265 12.35 1.15 -14.19
C ASN A 265 10.82 1.38 -14.06
N ARG A 266 10.34 1.76 -12.87
CA ARG A 266 8.92 1.99 -12.56
C ARG A 266 8.60 3.40 -12.07
N PHE A 267 9.56 4.17 -11.56
CA PHE A 267 9.32 5.52 -11.06
C PHE A 267 10.36 6.50 -11.56
N ARG A 268 9.88 7.64 -12.08
CA ARG A 268 10.68 8.78 -12.51
C ARG A 268 10.09 10.07 -11.94
N VAL A 269 10.96 11.00 -11.57
CA VAL A 269 10.59 12.33 -11.11
C VAL A 269 11.34 13.39 -11.91
N TYR A 270 10.62 14.41 -12.35
CA TYR A 270 11.14 15.60 -13.01
C TYR A 270 10.74 16.83 -12.20
N TYR A 271 11.73 17.60 -11.77
CA TYR A 271 11.52 18.79 -10.93
C TYR A 271 11.46 20.05 -11.79
N VAL A 272 10.55 20.97 -11.46
CA VAL A 272 10.40 22.27 -12.13
C VAL A 272 10.42 23.38 -11.09
N LEU A 273 11.25 24.41 -11.30
CA LEU A 273 11.41 25.53 -10.36
C LEU A 273 11.17 26.88 -11.03
N ASN A 274 10.46 27.78 -10.34
CA ASN A 274 10.37 29.17 -10.77
C ASN A 274 11.70 29.90 -10.61
N ASN A 275 12.37 29.70 -9.48
CA ASN A 275 13.63 30.32 -9.09
C ASN A 275 14.70 29.24 -8.89
N PRO A 276 15.26 28.68 -9.97
CA PRO A 276 16.26 27.62 -9.87
C PRO A 276 17.59 28.17 -9.33
N PRO A 277 18.36 27.36 -8.56
CA PRO A 277 19.75 27.69 -8.24
C PRO A 277 20.64 27.58 -9.49
N GLU A 278 21.85 28.13 -9.41
CA GLU A 278 22.87 27.94 -10.45
C GLU A 278 23.15 26.45 -10.67
N GLY A 279 23.32 26.05 -11.94
CA GLY A 279 23.55 24.64 -12.31
C GLY A 279 22.30 23.75 -12.29
N TRP A 280 21.09 24.30 -12.14
CA TRP A 280 19.85 23.52 -12.21
C TRP A 280 19.63 22.89 -13.58
N THR A 281 19.39 21.58 -13.60
CA THR A 281 19.17 20.79 -14.83
C THR A 281 17.71 20.39 -15.05
N GLY A 282 16.81 20.79 -14.14
CA GLY A 282 15.39 20.52 -14.24
C GLY A 282 14.65 21.57 -15.07
N GLY A 283 13.32 21.55 -14.99
CA GLY A 283 12.49 22.56 -15.64
C GLY A 283 12.60 23.92 -14.96
N VAL A 284 12.45 24.97 -15.74
CA VAL A 284 12.50 26.36 -15.27
C VAL A 284 11.18 27.07 -15.59
N GLY A 285 10.68 27.86 -14.65
CA GLY A 285 9.42 28.59 -14.77
C GLY A 285 8.21 27.76 -14.33
N PHE A 286 7.11 27.91 -15.06
CA PHE A 286 5.92 27.07 -14.85
C PHE A 286 6.04 25.78 -15.66
N VAL A 287 5.30 24.74 -15.23
CA VAL A 287 5.20 23.50 -16.00
C VAL A 287 4.65 23.83 -17.39
N SER A 288 5.38 23.46 -18.43
CA SER A 288 4.99 23.70 -19.82
C SER A 288 4.31 22.49 -20.45
N LYS A 289 3.63 22.68 -21.58
CA LYS A 289 3.05 21.59 -22.37
C LYS A 289 4.12 20.60 -22.83
N GLU A 290 5.24 21.12 -23.31
CA GLU A 290 6.37 20.34 -23.84
C GLU A 290 6.98 19.47 -22.74
N GLN A 291 7.05 19.97 -21.50
CA GLN A 291 7.48 19.18 -20.35
C GLN A 291 6.49 18.06 -20.02
N ILE A 292 5.18 18.31 -20.11
CA ILE A 292 4.16 17.27 -19.92
C ILE A 292 4.31 16.19 -21.00
N GLU A 293 4.42 16.59 -22.27
CA GLU A 293 4.59 15.68 -23.40
C GLU A 293 5.88 14.84 -23.30
N THR A 294 6.96 15.44 -22.80
CA THR A 294 8.26 14.77 -22.65
C THR A 294 8.30 13.80 -21.46
N HIS A 295 7.69 14.18 -20.34
CA HIS A 295 7.90 13.49 -19.06
C HIS A 295 6.72 12.63 -18.60
N LEU A 296 5.51 12.81 -19.14
CA LEU A 296 4.33 12.01 -18.79
C LEU A 296 3.94 11.04 -19.92
N PRO A 297 3.23 9.93 -19.61
CA PRO A 297 2.78 8.99 -20.64
C PRO A 297 1.73 9.64 -21.55
N PRO A 298 1.80 9.45 -22.88
CA PRO A 298 0.84 10.05 -23.81
C PRO A 298 -0.59 9.56 -23.55
N SER A 299 -1.57 10.34 -24.01
CA SER A 299 -2.99 10.01 -23.86
C SER A 299 -3.32 8.63 -24.46
N SER A 300 -3.93 7.78 -23.64
CA SER A 300 -4.38 6.42 -23.98
C SER A 300 -5.49 5.99 -23.01
N ASN A 301 -6.27 4.96 -23.36
CA ASN A 301 -7.36 4.47 -22.51
C ASN A 301 -6.87 3.79 -21.21
N ASP A 302 -5.60 3.37 -21.17
CA ASP A 302 -5.01 2.61 -20.08
C ASP A 302 -4.03 3.41 -19.21
N ILE A 303 -3.98 4.73 -19.39
CA ILE A 303 -3.16 5.68 -18.60
C ILE A 303 -4.06 6.59 -17.75
N LYS A 304 -3.51 7.13 -16.66
CA LYS A 304 -4.22 8.11 -15.83
C LYS A 304 -3.29 9.24 -15.42
N ILE A 305 -3.76 10.48 -15.54
CA ILE A 305 -3.10 11.68 -15.05
C ILE A 305 -3.71 12.08 -13.72
N LEU A 306 -2.87 12.29 -12.70
CA LEU A 306 -3.28 12.73 -11.38
C LEU A 306 -2.71 14.12 -11.11
N MET A 307 -3.53 15.03 -10.60
CA MET A 307 -3.12 16.41 -10.37
C MET A 307 -3.49 16.88 -8.97
N CYS A 308 -2.55 17.58 -8.31
CA CYS A 308 -2.80 18.28 -7.06
C CYS A 308 -1.85 19.46 -6.90
N GLY A 309 -2.39 20.66 -6.68
CA GLY A 309 -1.59 21.86 -6.56
C GLY A 309 -2.43 23.13 -6.42
N PRO A 310 -1.79 24.32 -6.40
CA PRO A 310 -2.48 25.59 -6.30
C PRO A 310 -3.48 25.81 -7.46
N PRO A 311 -4.62 26.50 -7.24
CA PRO A 311 -5.64 26.68 -8.28
C PRO A 311 -5.14 27.24 -9.62
N PRO A 312 -4.22 28.24 -9.66
CA PRO A 312 -3.67 28.73 -10.94
C PRO A 312 -2.90 27.66 -11.71
N MET A 313 -2.11 26.83 -11.02
CA MET A 313 -1.41 25.70 -11.62
C MET A 313 -2.42 24.69 -12.17
N MET A 314 -3.43 24.31 -11.37
CA MET A 314 -4.46 23.37 -11.80
C MET A 314 -5.19 23.85 -13.06
N ALA A 315 -5.46 25.15 -13.18
CA ALA A 315 -6.10 25.74 -14.36
C ALA A 315 -5.21 25.64 -15.61
N ALA A 316 -3.92 25.98 -15.49
CA ALA A 316 -2.96 25.91 -16.59
C ALA A 316 -2.74 24.47 -17.08
N MET A 317 -2.57 23.52 -16.15
CA MET A 317 -2.33 22.11 -16.48
C MET A 317 -3.52 21.48 -17.21
N LYS A 318 -4.77 21.83 -16.85
CA LYS A 318 -5.96 21.38 -17.59
C LYS A 318 -5.92 21.84 -19.05
N LYS A 319 -5.49 23.07 -19.31
CA LYS A 319 -5.37 23.60 -20.68
C LYS A 319 -4.28 22.84 -21.47
N HIS A 320 -3.12 22.60 -20.87
CA HIS A 320 -2.06 21.85 -21.54
C HIS A 320 -2.44 20.40 -21.82
N LEU A 321 -3.14 19.75 -20.89
CA LEU A 321 -3.65 18.38 -21.09
C LEU A 321 -4.73 18.32 -22.18
N ASP A 322 -5.60 19.32 -22.28
CA ASP A 322 -6.58 19.42 -23.37
C ASP A 322 -5.88 19.55 -24.73
N GLU A 323 -4.87 20.43 -24.84
CA GLU A 323 -4.05 20.59 -26.06
C GLU A 323 -3.26 19.33 -26.43
N LEU A 324 -3.00 18.43 -25.46
CA LEU A 324 -2.33 17.14 -25.67
C LEU A 324 -3.31 15.97 -25.81
N ASN A 325 -4.60 16.24 -26.05
CA ASN A 325 -5.66 15.25 -26.30
C ASN A 325 -5.92 14.29 -25.11
N TYR A 326 -5.68 14.73 -23.88
CA TYR A 326 -6.22 14.03 -22.72
C TYR A 326 -7.68 14.39 -22.53
N THR A 327 -8.48 13.43 -22.05
CA THR A 327 -9.91 13.65 -21.78
C THR A 327 -10.07 14.67 -20.67
N ALA A 328 -10.82 15.74 -20.96
CA ALA A 328 -11.07 16.81 -20.00
C ALA A 328 -11.64 16.26 -18.67
N PRO A 329 -11.09 16.69 -17.51
CA PRO A 329 -11.59 16.26 -16.22
C PRO A 329 -12.98 16.83 -15.94
N ARG A 330 -13.80 16.08 -15.21
CA ARG A 330 -15.05 16.60 -14.65
C ARG A 330 -14.78 17.62 -13.55
N THR A 331 -15.77 18.47 -13.26
CA THR A 331 -15.74 19.38 -12.10
C THR A 331 -15.49 18.64 -10.78
N VAL A 332 -16.07 17.45 -10.65
CA VAL A 332 -15.77 16.50 -9.57
C VAL A 332 -15.24 15.23 -10.21
N SER A 333 -13.95 14.97 -10.05
CA SER A 333 -13.30 13.81 -10.65
C SER A 333 -13.87 12.50 -10.10
N LYS A 334 -14.09 11.56 -11.01
CA LYS A 334 -14.46 10.16 -10.72
C LYS A 334 -13.30 9.25 -11.04
N LEU A 335 -13.24 8.08 -10.41
CA LEU A 335 -12.15 7.12 -10.62
C LEU A 335 -11.96 6.73 -12.10
N VAL A 336 -13.04 6.71 -12.89
CA VAL A 336 -13.02 6.38 -14.33
C VAL A 336 -12.37 7.47 -15.19
N ASP A 337 -12.17 8.68 -14.66
CA ASP A 337 -11.62 9.79 -15.46
C ASP A 337 -10.15 9.56 -15.77
N GLN A 338 -9.76 9.85 -17.01
CA GLN A 338 -8.35 9.80 -17.42
C GLN A 338 -7.53 10.85 -16.67
N VAL A 339 -8.09 12.05 -16.47
CA VAL A 339 -7.48 13.11 -15.64
C VAL A 339 -8.26 13.22 -14.32
N PHE A 340 -7.58 12.95 -13.20
CA PHE A 340 -8.14 13.02 -11.85
C PHE A 340 -7.53 14.18 -11.07
N LEU A 341 -8.38 15.04 -10.52
CA LEU A 341 -8.00 16.19 -9.70
C LEU A 341 -8.29 15.85 -8.24
N PHE A 342 -7.27 15.92 -7.38
CA PHE A 342 -7.39 15.65 -5.94
C PHE A 342 -8.03 16.77 -5.14
#